data_AF-A0A554V8A0-F1
#
_entry.id   AF-A0A554V8A0-F1
#
_cell.length_a   1.000
_cell.length_b   1.000
_cell.length_c   1.000
_cell.angle_alpha   90.00
_cell.angle_beta   90.00
_cell.angle_gamma   90.00
#
_symmetry.space_group_name_H-M   'P 1'
#
loop_
_entity.id
_entity.type
_entity.pdbx_description
1 polymer ?
#
loop_
_entity_poly.entity_id
_entity_poly.type
_entity_poly.pdbx_seq_one_letter_code
_entity_poly.pdbx_strand_id
1 'polypeptide(L)'
;MTKTVVLGEGQLAEAIASALGCSPVATTDEAIANGTSVIVIPGEGGLDHAIALIEAQKNVVLVGPLSQFADDTIEQIDSACRRNGVSFHATDHSTVLIDRIGATISQMVDRVIGIEFIERGTAFELKVTGAPAAWRAQIGFDRGADTQAATVCAVVDAAAAISSAPPGVIVEDAQPRYRMDDRV
;
A
#
# COMPACT_ATOMS: atom_id res chain seq x y z
N MET A 1 6.31 -4.05 21.76
CA MET A 1 5.13 -3.51 21.06
C MET A 1 5.64 -2.60 19.96
N THR A 2 5.30 -2.89 18.71
CA THR A 2 5.61 -2.00 17.58
C THR A 2 4.82 -0.71 17.77
N LYS A 3 5.50 0.44 17.72
CA LYS A 3 4.87 1.76 17.80
C LYS A 3 4.77 2.33 16.38
N THR A 4 3.55 2.41 15.86
CA THR A 4 3.28 2.99 14.54
C THR A 4 2.97 4.47 14.69
N VAL A 5 3.53 5.30 13.82
CA VAL A 5 3.23 6.73 13.71
C VAL A 5 2.84 7.09 12.28
N VAL A 6 2.04 8.13 12.11
CA VAL A 6 1.59 8.62 10.80
C VAL A 6 2.28 9.95 10.51
N LEU A 7 3.11 10.00 9.48
CA LEU A 7 3.74 11.20 8.95
C LEU A 7 2.87 11.79 7.85
N GLY A 8 2.41 13.03 8.04
CA GLY A 8 1.64 13.78 7.06
C GLY A 8 0.51 14.59 7.70
N GLU A 9 -0.18 15.37 6.87
CA GLU A 9 -1.24 16.28 7.27
C GLU A 9 -2.56 16.00 6.52
N GLY A 10 -3.64 16.60 7.01
CA GLY A 10 -4.96 16.54 6.36
C GLY A 10 -5.84 15.37 6.80
N GLN A 11 -7.05 15.31 6.22
CA GLN A 11 -8.11 14.39 6.67
C GLN A 11 -7.74 12.91 6.58
N LEU A 12 -6.92 12.52 5.59
CA LEU A 12 -6.46 11.14 5.47
C LEU A 12 -5.48 10.78 6.60
N ALA A 13 -4.56 11.69 6.94
CA ALA A 13 -3.62 11.50 8.05
C ALA A 13 -4.33 11.36 9.39
N GLU A 14 -5.30 12.23 9.63
CA GLU A 14 -6.15 12.18 10.81
C GLU A 14 -6.95 10.87 10.89
N ALA A 15 -7.53 10.41 9.78
CA ALA A 15 -8.30 9.18 9.75
C ALA A 15 -7.44 7.94 10.02
N ILE A 16 -6.25 7.85 9.41
CA ILE A 16 -5.32 6.72 9.63
C ILE A 16 -4.79 6.75 11.06
N ALA A 17 -4.38 7.92 11.57
CA ALA A 17 -3.88 8.06 12.93
C ALA A 17 -4.96 7.70 13.96
N SER A 18 -6.21 8.13 13.74
CA SER A 18 -7.36 7.76 14.57
C SER A 18 -7.59 6.25 14.59
N ALA A 19 -7.54 5.58 13.44
CA ALA A 19 -7.69 4.13 13.34
C ALA A 19 -6.58 3.35 14.08
N LEU A 20 -5.39 3.93 14.18
CA LEU A 20 -4.24 3.35 14.90
C LEU A 20 -4.15 3.78 16.37
N GLY A 21 -5.06 4.66 16.83
CA GLY A 21 -5.02 5.20 18.19
C GLY A 21 -3.82 6.10 18.47
N CYS A 22 -3.30 6.80 17.46
CA CYS A 22 -2.21 7.76 17.59
C CYS A 22 -2.57 9.14 17.04
N SER A 23 -1.65 10.11 17.18
CA SER A 23 -1.74 11.41 16.52
C SER A 23 -0.77 11.45 15.32
N PRO A 24 -1.11 12.12 14.22
CA PRO A 24 -0.16 12.35 13.14
C PRO A 24 0.98 13.27 13.62
N VAL A 25 2.15 13.11 13.00
CA VAL A 25 3.34 13.95 13.20
C VAL A 25 3.62 14.74 11.93
N ALA A 26 4.19 15.94 12.09
CA ALA A 26 4.38 16.86 10.97
C ALA A 26 5.71 16.66 10.27
N THR A 27 6.71 16.10 10.95
CA THR A 27 8.09 16.02 10.44
C THR A 27 8.67 14.62 10.47
N THR A 28 9.63 14.36 9.58
CA THR A 28 10.39 13.10 9.55
C THR A 28 11.16 12.88 10.84
N ASP A 29 11.75 13.92 11.43
CA ASP A 29 12.50 13.81 12.69
C ASP A 29 11.58 13.37 13.84
N GLU A 30 10.37 13.94 13.93
CA GLU A 30 9.36 13.49 14.88
C GLU A 30 8.97 12.04 14.65
N ALA A 31 8.79 11.62 13.38
CA ALA A 31 8.49 10.23 13.05
C ALA A 31 9.62 9.27 13.44
N ILE A 32 10.88 9.65 13.20
CA ILE A 32 12.07 8.87 13.56
C ILE A 32 12.17 8.70 15.09
N ALA A 33 11.95 9.78 15.84
CA ALA A 33 12.03 9.78 17.29
C ALA A 33 10.91 8.94 17.94
N ASN A 34 9.75 8.84 17.30
CA ASN A 34 8.55 8.32 17.93
C ASN A 34 8.06 6.96 17.42
N GLY A 35 8.51 6.48 16.25
CA GLY A 35 8.02 5.24 15.64
C GLY A 35 9.06 4.14 15.52
N THR A 36 8.60 2.89 15.48
CA THR A 36 9.34 1.74 14.91
C THR A 36 8.83 1.39 13.51
N SER A 37 7.61 1.82 13.20
CA SER A 37 7.04 1.74 11.85
C SER A 37 6.34 3.06 11.56
N VAL A 38 6.45 3.53 10.32
CA VAL A 38 5.95 4.86 9.93
C VAL A 38 5.10 4.72 8.69
N ILE A 39 3.91 5.28 8.76
CA ILE A 39 3.04 5.46 7.60
C ILE A 39 3.34 6.84 7.03
N VAL A 40 3.73 6.90 5.78
CA VAL A 40 4.01 8.14 5.06
C VAL A 40 2.84 8.42 4.14
N ILE A 41 2.13 9.52 4.40
CA ILE A 41 1.12 10.03 3.48
C ILE A 41 1.82 11.05 2.60
N PRO A 42 1.99 10.78 1.29
CA PRO A 42 2.80 11.62 0.44
C PRO A 42 2.14 12.99 0.26
N GLY A 43 2.82 14.01 0.76
CA GLY A 43 2.79 15.36 0.20
C GLY A 43 3.95 15.54 -0.79
N GLU A 44 4.48 16.75 -0.88
CA GLU A 44 5.75 16.99 -1.59
C GLU A 44 6.90 16.23 -0.86
N GLY A 45 7.74 15.50 -1.59
CA GLY A 45 8.89 14.79 -1.01
C GLY A 45 8.58 13.44 -0.30
N GLY A 46 7.41 12.83 -0.52
CA GLY A 46 7.02 11.58 0.13
C GLY A 46 8.04 10.43 0.02
N LEU A 47 8.74 10.31 -1.11
CA LEU A 47 9.81 9.33 -1.30
C LEU A 47 11.07 9.67 -0.47
N ASP A 48 11.47 10.93 -0.42
CA ASP A 48 12.63 11.37 0.36
C ASP A 48 12.42 11.09 1.85
N HIS A 49 11.19 11.32 2.34
CA HIS A 49 10.80 10.93 3.69
C HIS A 49 10.89 9.41 3.91
N ALA A 50 10.42 8.60 2.97
CA ALA A 50 10.49 7.14 3.06
C ALA A 50 11.95 6.64 3.12
N ILE A 51 12.83 7.20 2.29
CA ILE A 51 14.26 6.86 2.28
C ILE A 51 14.91 7.22 3.62
N ALA A 52 14.70 8.44 4.12
CA ALA A 52 15.23 8.89 5.40
C ALA A 52 14.76 7.99 6.57
N LEU A 53 13.51 7.52 6.51
CA LEU A 53 12.95 6.58 7.50
C LEU A 53 13.58 5.19 7.42
N ILE A 54 13.82 4.68 6.21
CA ILE A 54 14.52 3.40 6.01
C ILE A 54 15.95 3.47 6.55
N GLU A 55 16.68 4.56 6.28
CA GLU A 55 18.03 4.80 6.81
C GLU A 55 18.03 4.92 8.34
N ALA A 56 16.98 5.48 8.92
CA ALA A 56 16.75 5.50 10.37
C ALA A 56 16.19 4.18 10.94
N GLN A 57 16.25 3.10 10.16
CA GLN A 57 15.81 1.75 10.53
C GLN A 57 14.34 1.69 10.98
N LYS A 58 13.45 2.35 10.22
CA LYS A 58 12.00 2.25 10.39
C LYS A 58 11.38 1.43 9.27
N ASN A 59 10.41 0.59 9.60
CA ASN A 59 9.56 0.01 8.57
C ASN A 59 8.63 1.09 8.01
N VAL A 60 8.36 1.07 6.71
CA VAL A 60 7.61 2.15 6.04
C VAL A 60 6.41 1.58 5.29
N VAL A 61 5.22 2.15 5.53
CA VAL A 61 4.08 2.06 4.60
C VAL A 61 3.94 3.40 3.90
N LEU A 62 4.08 3.45 2.58
CA LEU A 62 3.78 4.64 1.79
C LEU A 62 2.33 4.58 1.28
N VAL A 63 1.56 5.65 1.48
CA VAL A 63 0.20 5.74 0.95
C VAL A 63 0.22 6.21 -0.50
N GLY A 64 0.26 5.28 -1.45
CA GLY A 64 0.35 5.54 -2.87
C GLY A 64 0.78 4.29 -3.63
N PRO A 65 0.53 4.22 -4.95
CA PRO A 65 0.86 3.04 -5.72
C PRO A 65 2.38 2.93 -5.97
N LEU A 66 2.95 1.73 -5.85
CA LEU A 66 4.36 1.46 -6.20
C LEU A 66 4.68 1.81 -7.67
N SER A 67 3.69 1.72 -8.56
CA SER A 67 3.84 1.99 -10.00
C SER A 67 4.18 3.44 -10.33
N GLN A 68 4.13 4.35 -9.35
CA GLN A 68 4.61 5.72 -9.53
C GLN A 68 6.15 5.83 -9.54
N PHE A 69 6.84 4.77 -9.13
CA PHE A 69 8.30 4.71 -9.10
C PHE A 69 8.86 3.96 -10.31
N ALA A 70 10.01 4.41 -10.79
CA ALA A 70 10.78 3.67 -11.78
C ALA A 70 11.41 2.41 -11.15
N ASP A 71 11.67 1.38 -11.95
CA ASP A 71 12.17 0.08 -11.46
C ASP A 71 13.51 0.22 -10.71
N ASP A 72 14.40 1.09 -11.19
CA ASP A 72 15.68 1.40 -10.54
C ASP A 72 15.51 2.03 -9.14
N THR A 73 14.44 2.79 -8.95
CA THR A 73 14.07 3.37 -7.65
C THR A 73 13.59 2.29 -6.70
N ILE A 74 12.81 1.31 -7.19
CA ILE A 74 12.35 0.17 -6.39
C ILE A 74 13.54 -0.70 -5.96
N GLU A 75 14.48 -0.99 -6.87
CA GLU A 75 15.72 -1.70 -6.56
C GLU A 75 16.56 -1.00 -5.48
N GLN A 76 16.64 0.34 -5.54
CA GLN A 76 17.33 1.15 -4.54
C GLN A 76 16.65 1.08 -3.16
N ILE A 77 15.32 1.17 -3.13
CA ILE A 77 14.52 1.03 -1.90
C ILE A 77 14.73 -0.37 -1.29
N ASP A 78 14.66 -1.43 -2.10
CA ASP A 78 14.86 -2.80 -1.62
C ASP A 78 16.26 -3.00 -1.05
N SER A 79 17.29 -2.54 -1.77
CA SER A 79 18.67 -2.57 -1.30
C SER A 79 18.86 -1.81 0.01
N ALA A 80 18.20 -0.66 0.18
CA ALA A 80 18.21 0.10 1.43
C ALA A 80 17.50 -0.64 2.57
N CYS A 81 16.33 -1.24 2.30
CA CYS A 81 15.57 -2.03 3.25
C CYS A 81 16.37 -3.22 3.78
N ARG A 82 16.96 -4.03 2.89
CA ARG A 82 17.77 -5.19 3.28
C ARG A 82 18.99 -4.81 4.09
N ARG A 83 19.68 -3.74 3.70
CA ARG A 83 20.87 -3.23 4.40
C ARG A 83 20.55 -2.72 5.81
N ASN A 84 19.40 -2.07 5.99
CA ASN A 84 19.00 -1.48 7.27
C ASN A 84 18.18 -2.43 8.14
N GLY A 85 17.79 -3.60 7.61
CA GLY A 85 17.03 -4.62 8.33
C GLY A 85 15.55 -4.26 8.51
N VAL A 86 14.96 -3.55 7.55
CA VAL A 86 13.58 -3.06 7.60
C VAL A 86 12.80 -3.40 6.35
N SER A 87 11.49 -3.17 6.40
CA SER A 87 10.55 -3.50 5.34
C SER A 87 9.83 -2.26 4.82
N PHE A 88 9.60 -2.23 3.51
CA PHE A 88 8.85 -1.17 2.82
C PHE A 88 7.64 -1.76 2.08
N HIS A 89 6.52 -1.06 2.12
CA HIS A 89 5.35 -1.36 1.34
C HIS A 89 4.70 -0.07 0.84
N ALA A 90 4.17 -0.04 -0.38
CA ALA A 90 3.30 1.06 -0.83
C ALA A 90 1.92 0.52 -1.19
N THR A 91 0.87 1.20 -0.71
CA THR A 91 -0.53 0.81 -0.92
C THR A 91 -1.43 2.03 -0.99
N ASP A 92 -2.54 1.92 -1.70
CA ASP A 92 -3.60 2.92 -1.76
C ASP A 92 -4.97 2.23 -1.97
N HIS A 93 -6.04 3.02 -2.06
CA HIS A 93 -7.36 2.49 -2.40
C HIS A 93 -7.36 1.73 -3.73
N SER A 94 -6.62 2.19 -4.74
CA SER A 94 -6.52 1.54 -6.05
C SER A 94 -5.99 0.11 -5.90
N THR A 95 -4.93 -0.05 -5.13
CA THR A 95 -4.26 -1.32 -4.83
C THR A 95 -5.23 -2.27 -4.11
N VAL A 96 -5.92 -1.80 -3.06
CA VAL A 96 -6.92 -2.62 -2.35
C VAL A 96 -8.12 -2.99 -3.20
N LEU A 97 -8.62 -2.06 -4.02
CA LEU A 97 -9.75 -2.33 -4.90
C LEU A 97 -9.36 -3.35 -5.96
N ILE A 98 -8.20 -3.19 -6.61
CA ILE A 98 -7.69 -4.12 -7.61
C ILE A 98 -7.47 -5.50 -7.00
N ASP A 99 -6.82 -5.58 -5.84
CA ASP A 99 -6.42 -6.86 -5.27
C ASP A 99 -7.57 -7.59 -4.58
N ARG A 100 -8.41 -6.90 -3.80
CA ARG A 100 -9.55 -7.58 -3.13
C ARG A 100 -10.62 -7.99 -4.14
N ILE A 101 -10.94 -7.12 -5.09
CA ILE A 101 -11.97 -7.41 -6.09
C ILE A 101 -11.44 -8.39 -7.12
N GLY A 102 -10.21 -8.17 -7.59
CA GLY A 102 -9.50 -9.08 -8.49
C GLY A 102 -9.38 -10.47 -7.88
N ALA A 103 -8.92 -10.61 -6.63
CA ALA A 103 -8.81 -11.91 -5.96
C ALA A 103 -10.18 -12.56 -5.73
N THR A 104 -11.19 -11.80 -5.28
CA THR A 104 -12.54 -12.34 -5.07
C THR A 104 -13.14 -12.86 -6.38
N ILE A 105 -12.99 -12.13 -7.48
CA ILE A 105 -13.56 -12.53 -8.78
C ILE A 105 -12.72 -13.60 -9.46
N SER A 106 -11.41 -13.65 -9.19
CA SER A 106 -10.56 -14.76 -9.62
C SER A 106 -11.04 -16.10 -9.05
N GLN A 107 -11.67 -16.10 -7.87
CA GLN A 107 -12.30 -17.30 -7.30
C GLN A 107 -13.60 -17.70 -8.02
N MET A 108 -14.17 -16.85 -8.86
CA MET A 108 -15.42 -17.11 -9.59
C MET A 108 -15.20 -17.76 -10.96
N VAL A 109 -13.95 -17.90 -11.40
CA VAL A 109 -13.59 -18.52 -12.68
C VAL A 109 -12.60 -19.66 -12.46
N ASP A 110 -12.71 -20.74 -13.24
CA ASP A 110 -11.81 -21.90 -13.09
C ASP A 110 -10.36 -21.54 -13.47
N ARG A 111 -10.20 -20.57 -14.37
CA ARG A 111 -8.90 -20.04 -14.79
C ARG A 111 -9.01 -18.58 -15.22
N VAL A 112 -8.24 -17.73 -14.56
CA VAL A 112 -8.00 -16.34 -14.99
C VAL A 112 -6.92 -16.32 -16.07
N ILE A 113 -7.22 -15.71 -17.21
CA ILE A 113 -6.27 -15.47 -18.32
C ILE A 113 -5.78 -14.02 -18.27
N GLY A 114 -6.63 -13.08 -17.87
CA GLY A 114 -6.26 -11.68 -17.69
C GLY A 114 -7.31 -10.91 -16.91
N ILE A 115 -6.84 -9.96 -16.11
CA ILE A 115 -7.66 -8.99 -15.39
C ILE A 115 -7.24 -7.60 -15.88
N GLU A 116 -8.21 -6.85 -16.38
CA GLU A 116 -8.01 -5.46 -16.77
C GLU A 116 -8.89 -4.58 -15.88
N PHE A 117 -8.27 -3.61 -15.22
CA PHE A 117 -8.95 -2.52 -14.53
C PHE A 117 -8.81 -1.26 -15.37
N ILE A 118 -9.93 -0.72 -15.82
CA ILE A 118 -9.97 0.49 -16.64
C ILE A 118 -10.68 1.57 -15.84
N GLU A 119 -9.94 2.60 -15.44
CA GLU A 119 -10.51 3.77 -14.78
C GLU A 119 -11.35 4.58 -15.79
N ARG A 120 -12.62 4.85 -15.44
CA ARG A 120 -13.55 5.66 -16.23
C ARG A 120 -14.23 6.70 -15.34
N GLY A 121 -13.57 7.83 -15.12
CA GLY A 121 -14.09 8.88 -14.26
C GLY A 121 -14.22 8.36 -12.83
N THR A 122 -15.43 8.30 -12.26
CA THR A 122 -15.67 7.79 -10.89
C THR A 122 -15.87 6.28 -10.79
N ALA A 123 -15.90 5.56 -11.91
CA ALA A 123 -16.12 4.11 -11.94
C ALA A 123 -14.88 3.36 -12.47
N PHE A 124 -14.76 2.10 -12.08
CA PHE A 124 -13.81 1.18 -12.71
C PHE A 124 -14.59 0.13 -13.51
N GLU A 125 -14.17 -0.07 -14.75
CA GLU A 125 -14.58 -1.23 -15.53
C GLU A 125 -13.60 -2.37 -15.22
N LEU A 126 -14.13 -3.49 -14.75
CA LEU A 126 -13.37 -4.69 -14.48
C LEU A 126 -13.71 -5.74 -15.54
N LYS A 127 -12.70 -6.16 -16.28
CA LYS A 127 -12.80 -7.22 -17.27
C LYS A 127 -11.93 -8.39 -16.83
N VAL A 128 -12.58 -9.53 -16.57
CA VAL A 128 -11.91 -10.79 -16.25
C VAL A 128 -12.12 -11.75 -17.42
N THR A 129 -11.02 -12.10 -18.08
CA THR A 129 -11.03 -13.09 -19.16
C THR A 129 -10.67 -14.45 -18.59
N GLY A 130 -11.51 -15.46 -18.80
CA GLY A 130 -11.30 -16.80 -18.23
C GLY A 130 -12.13 -17.88 -18.90
N ALA A 131 -11.87 -19.13 -18.52
CA ALA A 131 -12.70 -20.29 -18.87
C ALA A 131 -13.54 -20.71 -17.66
N PRO A 132 -14.79 -21.16 -17.83
CA PRO A 132 -15.50 -21.38 -19.10
C PRO A 132 -16.18 -20.14 -19.71
N ALA A 133 -16.10 -18.96 -19.08
CA ALA A 133 -16.65 -17.72 -19.64
C ALA A 133 -15.82 -16.49 -19.26
N ALA A 134 -15.79 -15.50 -20.15
CA ALA A 134 -15.32 -14.16 -19.84
C ALA A 134 -16.40 -13.41 -19.07
N TRP A 135 -16.02 -12.79 -17.96
CA TRP A 135 -16.91 -12.00 -17.12
C TRP A 135 -16.54 -10.53 -17.21
N ARG A 136 -17.56 -9.67 -17.34
CA ARG A 136 -17.40 -8.21 -17.34
C ARG A 136 -18.35 -7.63 -16.31
N ALA A 137 -17.82 -6.75 -15.47
CA ALA A 137 -18.64 -5.94 -14.58
C ALA A 137 -18.16 -4.50 -14.56
N GLN A 138 -19.10 -3.61 -14.29
CA GLN A 138 -18.84 -2.24 -13.97
C GLN A 138 -19.01 -2.07 -12.46
N ILE A 139 -17.99 -1.58 -11.79
CA ILE A 139 -18.01 -1.34 -10.35
C ILE A 139 -17.84 0.17 -10.14
N GLY A 140 -18.90 0.81 -9.67
CA GLY A 140 -18.86 2.21 -9.27
C GLY A 140 -18.46 2.31 -7.81
N PHE A 141 -17.56 3.24 -7.48
CA PHE A 141 -17.31 3.67 -6.11
C PHE A 141 -17.76 5.11 -5.96
N ASP A 142 -18.37 5.44 -4.83
CA ASP A 142 -18.55 6.85 -4.50
C ASP A 142 -17.18 7.45 -4.15
N ARG A 143 -16.64 8.29 -5.03
CA ARG A 143 -15.32 8.90 -4.85
C ARG A 143 -15.41 9.95 -3.75
N GLY A 144 -15.01 9.56 -2.54
CA GLY A 144 -15.04 10.40 -1.35
C GLY A 144 -14.83 9.55 -0.10
N ALA A 145 -15.93 9.22 0.59
CA ALA A 145 -15.89 8.48 1.85
C ALA A 145 -15.41 7.03 1.68
N ASP A 146 -15.86 6.34 0.63
CA ASP A 146 -15.58 4.91 0.43
C ASP A 146 -14.11 4.66 0.08
N THR A 147 -13.53 5.54 -0.74
CA THR A 147 -12.10 5.49 -1.11
C THR A 147 -11.19 5.81 0.07
N GLN A 148 -11.60 6.74 0.94
CA GLN A 148 -10.84 7.04 2.16
C GLN A 148 -10.89 5.88 3.14
N ALA A 149 -12.07 5.30 3.40
CA ALA A 149 -12.22 4.14 4.28
C ALA A 149 -11.42 2.93 3.77
N ALA A 150 -11.47 2.66 2.47
CA ALA A 150 -10.68 1.59 1.86
C ALA A 150 -9.16 1.83 2.02
N THR A 151 -8.69 3.06 1.79
CA THR A 151 -7.26 3.42 2.00
C THR A 151 -6.86 3.24 3.46
N VAL A 152 -7.69 3.67 4.41
CA VAL A 152 -7.41 3.50 5.84
C VAL A 152 -7.27 2.00 6.19
N CYS A 153 -8.20 1.16 5.73
CA CYS A 153 -8.11 -0.28 5.94
C CYS A 153 -6.85 -0.89 5.29
N ALA A 154 -6.50 -0.46 4.07
CA ALA A 154 -5.30 -0.89 3.37
C ALA A 154 -4.05 -0.68 4.22
N VAL A 155 -3.89 0.55 4.68
CA VAL A 155 -2.70 1.03 5.37
C VAL A 155 -2.59 0.41 6.76
N VAL A 156 -3.70 0.27 7.47
CA VAL A 156 -3.74 -0.40 8.79
C VAL A 156 -3.35 -1.87 8.66
N ASP A 157 -3.89 -2.58 7.67
CA ASP A 157 -3.53 -3.99 7.42
C ASP A 157 -2.04 -4.11 7.04
N ALA A 158 -1.53 -3.23 6.17
CA ALA A 158 -0.14 -3.21 5.76
C ALA A 158 0.82 -2.92 6.92
N ALA A 159 0.48 -1.97 7.81
CA ALA A 159 1.31 -1.62 8.97
C ALA A 159 1.55 -2.83 9.89
N ALA A 160 0.53 -3.69 10.06
CA ALA A 160 0.67 -4.94 10.80
C ALA A 160 1.58 -5.93 10.06
N ALA A 161 1.42 -6.07 8.74
CA ALA A 161 2.18 -7.00 7.92
C ALA A 161 3.68 -6.67 7.89
N ILE A 162 4.05 -5.42 7.57
CA ILE A 162 5.46 -5.02 7.43
C ILE A 162 6.26 -5.19 8.73
N SER A 163 5.59 -5.08 9.87
CA SER A 163 6.20 -5.22 11.20
C SER A 163 6.68 -6.65 11.49
N SER A 164 6.18 -7.63 10.75
CA SER A 164 6.47 -9.05 10.92
C SER A 164 7.24 -9.67 9.75
N ALA A 165 7.44 -8.90 8.69
CA ALA A 165 8.01 -9.39 7.45
C ALA A 165 9.55 -9.34 7.46
N PRO A 166 10.22 -10.20 6.66
CA PRO A 166 11.66 -10.09 6.42
C PRO A 166 12.02 -8.74 5.76
N PRO A 167 13.25 -8.24 5.94
CA PRO A 167 13.70 -6.99 5.32
C PRO A 167 13.64 -7.02 3.78
N GLY A 168 13.12 -5.95 3.18
CA GLY A 168 12.96 -5.79 1.73
C GLY A 168 11.66 -5.08 1.33
N VAL A 169 11.40 -5.00 0.03
CA VAL A 169 10.11 -4.51 -0.50
C VAL A 169 9.07 -5.63 -0.47
N ILE A 170 7.89 -5.30 0.04
CA ILE A 170 6.74 -6.20 0.11
C ILE A 170 5.69 -5.69 -0.86
N VAL A 171 5.07 -6.60 -1.59
CA VAL A 171 3.93 -6.35 -2.47
C VAL A 171 2.70 -7.09 -1.96
N GLU A 172 1.52 -6.56 -2.28
CA GLU A 172 0.27 -7.30 -2.11
C GLU A 172 0.23 -8.46 -3.14
N ASP A 173 -0.31 -9.60 -2.74
CA ASP A 173 -0.50 -10.77 -3.61
C ASP A 173 -1.83 -11.47 -3.24
N ALA A 174 -2.38 -12.25 -4.15
CA ALA A 174 -3.67 -12.92 -3.95
C ALA A 174 -3.60 -13.91 -2.78
N GLN A 175 -2.55 -14.75 -2.73
CA GLN A 175 -2.20 -15.63 -1.62
C GLN A 175 -0.71 -16.03 -1.68
N PRO A 176 0.11 -15.82 -0.63
CA PRO A 176 -0.19 -15.15 0.64
C PRO A 176 -0.39 -13.63 0.43
N ARG A 177 -1.30 -13.01 1.21
CA ARG A 177 -1.74 -11.61 1.02
C ARG A 177 -0.60 -10.58 0.87
N TYR A 178 0.54 -10.85 1.50
CA TYR A 178 1.76 -10.07 1.39
C TYR A 178 2.91 -11.01 1.08
N ARG A 179 3.74 -10.67 0.09
CA ARG A 179 4.97 -11.39 -0.25
C ARG A 179 6.11 -10.44 -0.57
N MET A 180 7.34 -10.94 -0.55
CA MET A 180 8.48 -10.19 -1.05
C MET A 180 8.31 -9.91 -2.55
N ASP A 181 8.70 -8.73 -2.98
CA ASP A 181 8.76 -8.37 -4.39
C ASP A 181 9.83 -9.23 -5.07
N ASP A 182 9.43 -10.01 -6.08
CA ASP A 182 10.30 -10.93 -6.80
C ASP A 182 11.04 -10.27 -7.98
N ARG A 183 10.73 -8.99 -8.25
CA ARG A 183 11.45 -8.17 -9.23
C ARG A 183 12.81 -7.69 -8.72
N VAL A 184 13.06 -7.77 -7.41
CA VAL A 184 14.24 -7.21 -6.71
C VAL A 184 14.96 -8.20 -5.79
#